data_AF-A0A9D7RPW0-F1
#
_entry.id   AF-A0A9D7RPW0-F1
#
_cell.length_a   1.000
_cell.length_b   1.000
_cell.length_c   1.000
_cell.angle_alpha   90.00
_cell.angle_beta   90.00
_cell.angle_gamma   90.00
#
_symmetry.space_group_name_H-M   'P 1'
#
loop_
_entity.id
_entity.type
_entity.pdbx_description
1 polymer ?
#
loop_
_entity_poly.entity_id
_entity_poly.type
_entity_poly.pdbx_seq_one_letter_code
_entity_poly.pdbx_strand_id
1 'polypeptide(L)' 'MLIARLIPLEATYPLRLLVLRPGGALADCHFESDLVDGGFHVGTFTGDACIAVGSFSPEAHP' A
#
# COMPACT_ATOMS: atom_id res chain seq x y z
N MET A 1 20.49 -3.85 1.53
CA MET A 1 19.98 -3.91 0.14
C MET A 1 18.49 -3.70 0.19
N LEU A 2 17.94 -2.82 -0.65
CA LEU A 2 16.50 -2.60 -0.75
C LEU A 2 15.93 -3.46 -1.87
N ILE A 3 14.80 -4.12 -1.63
CA ILE A 3 14.12 -4.98 -2.62
C ILE A 3 12.66 -4.55 -2.73
N ALA A 4 12.23 -4.14 -3.91
CA ALA A 4 10.82 -3.92 -4.21
C ALA A 4 10.16 -5.21 -4.71
N ARG A 5 8.96 -5.52 -4.21
CA ARG A 5 8.18 -6.70 -4.59
C ARG A 5 6.70 -6.35 -4.70
N LEU A 6 5.97 -7.03 -5.59
CA LEU A 6 4.52 -7.01 -5.55
C LEU A 6 4.06 -7.64 -4.24
N ILE A 7 3.07 -7.01 -3.61
CA ILE A 7 2.46 -7.47 -2.35
C ILE A 7 0.93 -7.44 -2.50
N PRO A 8 0.20 -8.25 -1.73
CA PRO A 8 -1.25 -8.15 -1.66
C PRO A 8 -1.66 -6.83 -0.96
N LEU A 9 -2.86 -6.35 -1.26
CA LEU A 9 -3.42 -5.11 -0.71
C LEU A 9 -3.36 -5.06 0.82
N GLU A 10 -3.70 -6.18 1.47
CA GLU A 10 -3.79 -6.30 2.92
C GLU A 10 -2.45 -6.08 3.62
N ALA A 11 -1.33 -6.37 2.93
CA ALA A 11 0.02 -6.13 3.43
C ALA A 11 0.36 -4.62 3.49
N THR A 12 -0.42 -3.76 2.82
CA THR A 12 -0.23 -2.31 2.87
C THR A 12 -0.81 -1.67 4.13
N TYR A 13 -1.87 -2.25 4.69
CA TYR A 13 -2.66 -1.60 5.74
C TYR A 13 -1.89 -1.29 7.03
N PRO A 14 -1.02 -2.18 7.56
CA PRO A 14 -0.27 -1.86 8.78
C PRO A 14 0.60 -0.60 8.62
N LEU A 15 1.25 -0.45 7.46
CA LEU A 15 2.13 0.70 7.21
C LEU A 15 1.32 1.96 6.86
N ARG A 16 0.21 1.84 6.12
CA ARG A 16 -0.74 2.94 5.90
C ARG A 16 -1.30 3.46 7.22
N LEU A 17 -1.69 2.57 8.14
CA LEU A 17 -2.21 2.96 9.46
C LEU A 17 -1.14 3.67 10.28
N LEU A 18 0.05 3.07 10.36
CA LEU A 18 1.16 3.62 11.14
C LEU A 18 1.60 5.00 10.65
N VAL A 19 1.66 5.22 9.33
CA VAL A 19 2.27 6.43 8.73
C VAL A 19 1.23 7.45 8.29
N LEU A 20 0.15 7.04 7.61
CA LEU A 20 -0.82 7.95 6.99
C LEU A 20 -2.05 8.22 7.87
N ARG A 21 -2.35 7.35 8.85
CA ARG A 21 -3.53 7.43 9.73
C ARG A 21 -3.20 7.14 11.21
N PRO A 22 -2.16 7.76 11.79
CA PRO A 22 -1.75 7.45 13.16
C PRO A 22 -2.89 7.68 14.15
N GLY A 23 -3.19 6.68 14.98
CA GLY A 23 -4.28 6.71 15.97
C GLY A 23 -5.68 6.35 15.41
N GLY A 24 -5.79 6.07 14.12
CA GLY A 24 -7.04 5.60 13.48
C GLY A 24 -7.26 4.09 13.62
N ALA A 25 -8.15 3.56 12.80
CA ALA A 25 -8.44 2.13 12.65
C ALA A 25 -8.04 1.64 11.24
N LEU A 26 -7.91 0.32 11.06
CA LEU A 26 -7.60 -0.27 9.74
C LEU A 26 -8.62 0.12 8.67
N ALA A 27 -9.89 0.32 9.04
CA ALA A 27 -10.93 0.78 8.14
C ALA A 27 -10.61 2.14 7.48
N ASP A 28 -9.84 3.00 8.14
CA ASP A 28 -9.42 4.31 7.60
C ASP A 28 -8.34 4.18 6.51
N CYS A 29 -7.81 2.98 6.29
CA CYS A 29 -6.77 2.65 5.31
C CYS A 29 -7.32 1.93 4.06
N HIS A 30 -8.63 1.67 4.01
CA HIS A 30 -9.29 1.13 2.82
C HIS A 30 -9.57 2.30 1.87
N PHE A 31 -8.86 2.35 0.74
CA PHE A 31 -9.02 3.42 -0.24
C PHE A 31 -9.86 2.91 -1.41
N GLU A 32 -10.77 3.73 -1.93
CA GLU A 32 -11.61 3.36 -3.09
C GLU A 32 -10.77 3.04 -4.33
N SER A 33 -9.60 3.68 -4.47
CA SER A 33 -8.65 3.42 -5.55
C SER A 33 -8.05 2.01 -5.54
N ASP A 34 -8.08 1.31 -4.40
CA ASP A 34 -7.63 -0.09 -4.31
C ASP A 34 -8.61 -1.05 -5.02
N LEU A 35 -9.84 -0.61 -5.28
CA LEU A 35 -10.88 -1.38 -5.97
C LEU A 35 -10.87 -1.19 -7.49
N VAL A 36 -9.98 -0.34 -8.02
CA VAL A 36 -9.88 -0.08 -9.45
C VAL A 36 -9.17 -1.24 -10.15
N ASP A 37 -9.82 -1.81 -11.15
CA ASP A 37 -9.26 -2.89 -11.96
C ASP A 37 -7.92 -2.48 -12.59
N GLY A 38 -6.94 -3.40 -12.54
CA GLY A 38 -5.58 -3.16 -13.01
C GLY A 38 -4.67 -2.44 -12.00
N GLY A 39 -5.18 -2.14 -10.80
CA GLY A 39 -4.36 -1.66 -9.69
C GLY A 39 -3.40 -2.72 -9.14
N PHE A 40 -2.29 -2.28 -8.55
CA PHE A 40 -1.31 -3.14 -7.89
C PHE A 40 -0.59 -2.43 -6.75
N HIS A 41 0.00 -3.23 -5.85
CA HIS A 41 0.71 -2.73 -4.67
C HIS A 41 2.15 -3.24 -4.64
N VAL A 42 3.04 -2.39 -4.16
CA VAL A 42 4.47 -2.66 -4.05
C VAL A 42 4.92 -2.44 -2.61
N GLY A 43 5.65 -3.38 -2.05
CA GLY A 43 6.37 -3.24 -0.79
C GLY A 43 7.87 -3.14 -1.03
N THR A 44 8.54 -2.23 -0.32
CA THR A 44 10.01 -2.14 -0.30
C THR A 44 10.55 -2.72 1.00
N PHE A 45 11.46 -3.68 0.88
CA PHE A 45 11.97 -4.46 2.00
C PHE A 45 13.47 -4.21 2.25
N THR A 46 13.85 -4.26 3.52
CA THR A 46 15.24 -4.40 3.99
C THR A 46 15.33 -5.61 4.90
N GLY A 47 15.97 -6.69 4.43
CA GLY A 47 15.80 -8.01 5.05
C GLY A 47 14.33 -8.46 4.96
N ASP A 48 13.76 -8.88 6.09
CA ASP A 48 12.36 -9.31 6.17
C ASP A 48 11.38 -8.16 6.52
N ALA A 49 11.91 -6.95 6.79
CA ALA A 49 11.09 -5.81 7.16
C ALA A 49 10.61 -5.03 5.93
N CYS A 50 9.29 -4.89 5.76
CA CYS A 50 8.68 -3.96 4.81
C CYS A 50 8.71 -2.53 5.39
N ILE A 51 9.43 -1.62 4.74
CA ILE A 51 9.67 -0.25 5.25
C ILE A 51 8.94 0.82 4.46
N ALA A 52 8.39 0.50 3.30
CA ALA A 52 7.58 1.41 2.49
C ALA A 52 6.57 0.62 1.67
N VAL A 53 5.41 1.22 1.42
CA VAL A 53 4.38 0.67 0.51
C VAL A 53 3.94 1.72 -0.50
N GLY A 54 3.71 1.29 -1.73
CA GLY A 54 3.14 2.07 -2.82
C GLY A 54 1.94 1.37 -3.40
N SER A 55 0.95 2.12 -3.86
CA SER A 55 -0.26 1.58 -4.48
C SER A 55 -0.57 2.40 -5.71
N PHE A 56 -0.80 1.71 -6.83
CA PHE A 56 -0.94 2.29 -8.15
C PHE A 56 -2.25 1.80 -8.72
N SER A 57 -3.04 2.69 -9.28
CA SER A 57 -4.28 2.38 -9.99
C SER A 57 -4.32 3.20 -11.27
N PRO A 58 -4.90 2.67 -12.35
CA PRO A 58 -5.18 3.46 -13.54
C PRO A 58 -6.12 4.62 -13.19
N GLU A 59 -5.73 5.84 -13.54
CA GLU A 59 -6.59 7.01 -13.45
C GLU A 59 -6.79 7.56 -14.87
N ALA A 60 -8.05 7.66 -15.31
CA ALA A 60 -8.36 8.27 -16.59
C ALA A 60 -8.14 9.77 -16.49
N HIS A 61 -7.00 10.25 -17.00
CA HIS A 61 -6.75 11.67 -17.16
C HIS A 61 -7.35 12.15 -18.50
N PRO A 62 -8.17 13.22 -18.51
CA PRO A 62 -8.62 13.86 -19.75
C PRO A 62 -7.47 14.57 -20.50
#